data_AF-A0A3C1C774-F1
#
_entry.id   AF-A0A3C1C774-F1
#
_cell.length_a   1.000
_cell.length_b   1.000
_cell.length_c   1.000
_cell.angle_alpha   90.00
_cell.angle_beta   90.00
_cell.angle_gamma   90.00
#
_symmetry.space_group_name_H-M   'P 1'
#
loop_
_entity.id
_entity.type
_entity.pdbx_description
1 polymer ?
#
loop_
_entity_poly.entity_id
_entity_poly.type
_entity_poly.pdbx_seq_one_letter_code
_entity_poly.pdbx_strand_id
1 'polypeptide(L)'
;ASMHLGILLPFIISAALKTAQGSSTVAIVTTAGIMAPLLQTLGLDPALTTIAIGAGSMVVSHANDSYFWVVSQFSGMPVNIAYRAYTSATAVEGVVAFLMVLVLSLFV
;
A
#
# COMPACT_ATOMS: atom_id res chain seq x y z
N ALA A 1 -3.21 -24.69 -4.81
CA ALA A 1 -4.56 -24.15 -4.55
C ALA A 1 -4.57 -23.57 -3.13
N SER A 2 -5.23 -22.43 -2.93
CA SER A 2 -5.48 -21.73 -1.65
C SER A 2 -4.32 -21.00 -0.95
N MET A 3 -3.58 -20.13 -1.64
CA MET A 3 -2.81 -19.06 -0.97
C MET A 3 -3.41 -17.66 -1.20
N HIS A 4 -4.74 -17.53 -1.08
CA HIS A 4 -5.39 -16.22 -0.95
C HIS A 4 -4.78 -15.40 0.20
N LEU A 5 -4.28 -16.06 1.26
CA LEU A 5 -3.54 -15.41 2.34
C LEU A 5 -2.13 -14.95 1.93
N GLY A 6 -1.53 -15.53 0.90
CA GLY A 6 -0.18 -15.17 0.42
C GLY A 6 -0.12 -13.75 -0.14
N ILE A 7 -1.25 -13.22 -0.63
CA ILE A 7 -1.33 -11.85 -1.16
C ILE A 7 -1.28 -10.77 -0.06
N LEU A 8 -1.49 -11.14 1.21
CA LEU A 8 -1.26 -10.24 2.34
C LEU A 8 0.21 -9.82 2.43
N LEU A 9 1.13 -10.74 2.14
CA LEU A 9 2.55 -10.51 2.31
C LEU A 9 3.07 -9.30 1.49
N PRO A 10 2.88 -9.24 0.15
CA PRO A 10 3.29 -8.08 -0.63
C PRO A 10 2.60 -6.77 -0.20
N PHE A 11 1.31 -6.84 0.16
CA PHE A 11 0.57 -5.67 0.64
C PHE A 11 1.15 -5.13 1.96
N ILE A 12 1.35 -5.99 2.96
CA ILE A 12 1.85 -5.60 4.29
C ILE A 12 3.28 -5.07 4.19
N ILE A 13 4.16 -5.70 3.41
CA ILE A 13 5.54 -5.22 3.24
C ILE A 13 5.52 -3.82 2.62
N SER A 14 4.73 -3.62 1.55
CA SER A 14 4.63 -2.31 0.91
C SER A 14 4.03 -1.25 1.82
N ALA A 15 2.96 -1.57 2.55
CA ALA A 15 2.33 -0.68 3.53
C ALA A 15 3.26 -0.31 4.68
N ALA A 16 4.03 -1.27 5.20
CA ALA A 16 5.01 -1.02 6.24
C ALA A 16 6.12 -0.08 5.75
N LEU A 17 6.67 -0.33 4.55
CA LEU A 17 7.71 0.51 3.96
C LEU A 17 7.19 1.91 3.64
N LYS A 18 5.99 2.03 3.06
CA LYS A 18 5.33 3.30 2.81
C LYS A 18 5.12 4.07 4.11
N THR A 19 4.58 3.42 5.14
CA THR A 19 4.30 4.06 6.43
C THR A 19 5.59 4.53 7.11
N ALA A 20 6.69 3.78 6.99
CA ALA A 20 7.97 4.15 7.59
C ALA A 20 8.72 5.25 6.82
N GLN A 21 8.76 5.17 5.49
CA GLN A 21 9.61 6.03 4.66
C GLN A 21 8.84 7.16 3.94
N GLY A 22 7.55 7.03 3.73
CA GLY A 22 6.70 8.04 3.09
C GLY A 22 6.69 8.03 1.57
N SER A 23 7.67 7.45 0.88
CA SER A 23 7.69 7.40 -0.60
C SER A 23 6.94 6.18 -1.15
N SER A 24 5.90 6.40 -1.95
CA SER A 24 5.17 5.32 -2.62
C SER A 24 6.01 4.61 -3.68
N THR A 25 6.80 5.36 -4.46
CA THR A 25 7.64 4.77 -5.52
C THR A 25 8.73 3.88 -4.94
N VAL A 26 9.37 4.31 -3.86
CA VAL A 26 10.41 3.50 -3.20
C VAL A 26 9.78 2.29 -2.52
N ALA A 27 8.64 2.45 -1.83
CA ALA A 27 7.91 1.31 -1.25
C ALA A 27 7.54 0.26 -2.30
N ILE A 28 7.07 0.69 -3.49
CA ILE A 28 6.77 -0.21 -4.61
C ILE A 28 8.02 -0.94 -5.09
N VAL A 29 9.08 -0.20 -5.46
CA VAL A 29 10.28 -0.79 -6.07
C VAL A 29 11.00 -1.71 -5.09
N THR A 30 11.11 -1.32 -3.81
CA THR A 30 11.72 -2.15 -2.77
C THR A 30 10.91 -3.43 -2.54
N THR A 31 9.58 -3.32 -2.42
CA THR A 31 8.74 -4.52 -2.23
C THR A 31 8.79 -5.42 -3.45
N ALA A 32 8.76 -4.87 -4.66
CA ALA A 32 8.87 -5.65 -5.89
C ALA A 32 10.21 -6.41 -5.96
N GLY A 33 11.32 -5.76 -5.56
CA GLY A 33 12.62 -6.42 -5.46
C GLY A 33 12.68 -7.57 -4.45
N ILE A 34 11.98 -7.43 -3.32
CA ILE A 34 11.85 -8.49 -2.30
C ILE A 34 10.98 -9.64 -2.84
N MET A 35 9.86 -9.33 -3.49
CA MET A 35 8.85 -10.31 -3.90
C MET A 35 9.24 -11.08 -5.17
N ALA A 36 9.96 -10.46 -6.10
CA ALA A 36 10.32 -11.07 -7.39
C ALA A 36 10.91 -12.50 -7.28
N PRO A 37 11.93 -12.78 -6.45
CA PRO A 37 12.46 -14.14 -6.30
C PRO A 37 11.52 -15.08 -5.52
N LEU A 38 10.52 -14.55 -4.81
CA LEU A 38 9.60 -15.32 -3.98
C LEU A 38 8.33 -15.74 -4.73
N LEU A 39 8.02 -15.12 -5.88
CA LEU A 39 6.78 -15.36 -6.62
C LEU A 39 6.55 -16.84 -6.93
N GLN A 40 7.56 -17.54 -7.47
CA GLN A 40 7.44 -18.95 -7.83
C GLN A 40 7.32 -19.85 -6.60
N THR A 41 8.15 -19.61 -5.57
CA THR A 41 8.15 -20.39 -4.32
C THR A 41 6.83 -20.26 -3.58
N LEU A 42 6.23 -19.07 -3.60
CA LEU A 42 4.95 -18.77 -2.98
C LEU A 42 3.76 -18.99 -3.92
N GLY A 43 3.98 -19.49 -5.14
CA GLY A 43 2.92 -19.70 -6.14
C GLY A 43 2.02 -18.47 -6.36
N LEU A 44 2.59 -17.26 -6.28
CA LEU A 44 1.86 -16.01 -6.43
C LEU A 44 1.82 -15.57 -7.89
N ASP A 45 0.65 -15.14 -8.35
CA ASP A 45 0.51 -14.52 -9.66
C ASP A 45 1.25 -13.15 -9.69
N PRO A 46 2.12 -12.90 -10.68
CA PRO A 46 2.88 -11.65 -10.77
C PRO A 46 2.01 -10.40 -10.91
N ALA A 47 0.91 -10.47 -11.66
CA ALA A 47 0.03 -9.32 -11.90
C ALA A 47 -0.74 -8.97 -10.63
N LEU A 48 -1.36 -9.96 -9.97
CA LEU A 48 -2.05 -9.79 -8.70
C LEU A 48 -1.10 -9.28 -7.61
N THR A 49 0.12 -9.81 -7.56
CA THR A 49 1.16 -9.34 -6.62
C THR A 49 1.51 -7.88 -6.86
N THR A 50 1.65 -7.47 -8.12
CA THR A 50 1.94 -6.07 -8.47
C THR A 50 0.83 -5.12 -8.00
N ILE A 51 -0.44 -5.51 -8.18
CA ILE A 51 -1.59 -4.73 -7.70
C ILE A 51 -1.59 -4.65 -6.17
N ALA A 52 -1.29 -5.76 -5.48
CA ALA A 52 -1.20 -5.80 -4.02
C ALA A 52 -0.10 -4.87 -3.47
N ILE A 53 1.07 -4.84 -4.12
CA ILE A 53 2.16 -3.90 -3.80
C ILE A 53 1.69 -2.46 -4.01
N GLY A 54 1.05 -2.16 -5.14
CA GLY A 54 0.51 -0.83 -5.43
C GLY A 54 -0.46 -0.36 -4.35
N ALA A 55 -1.43 -1.20 -3.98
CA ALA A 55 -2.39 -0.94 -2.91
C ALA A 55 -1.71 -0.67 -1.55
N GLY A 56 -0.69 -1.45 -1.19
CA GLY A 56 0.07 -1.24 0.04
C GLY A 56 0.85 0.08 0.05
N SER A 57 1.29 0.57 -1.10
CA SER A 57 2.06 1.82 -1.19
C SER A 57 1.24 3.10 -0.99
N MET A 58 -0.08 3.00 -0.84
CA MET A 58 -1.02 4.12 -0.72
C MET A 58 -1.66 4.24 0.66
N VAL A 59 -1.14 3.51 1.67
CA VAL A 59 -1.73 3.47 3.01
C VAL A 59 -0.99 4.40 3.98
N VAL A 60 -1.75 5.01 4.92
CA VAL A 60 -1.25 5.78 6.07
C VAL A 60 -0.26 6.89 5.67
N SER A 61 -0.66 7.81 4.81
CA SER A 61 0.18 8.97 4.49
C SER A 61 0.18 9.98 5.64
N HIS A 62 1.37 10.30 6.16
CA HIS A 62 1.56 11.22 7.28
C HIS A 62 2.78 12.14 7.06
N ALA A 63 3.31 12.77 8.10
CA ALA A 63 4.34 13.81 7.96
C ALA A 63 5.63 13.39 7.23
N ASN A 64 5.92 12.10 7.11
CA ASN A 64 7.06 11.61 6.30
C ASN A 64 6.76 11.55 4.79
N ASP A 65 5.51 11.73 4.38
CA ASP A 65 5.07 11.72 2.98
C ASP A 65 4.96 13.16 2.45
N SER A 66 5.72 13.50 1.40
CA SER A 66 5.63 14.81 0.76
C SER A 66 4.21 15.14 0.28
N TYR A 67 3.43 14.14 -0.11
CA TYR A 67 2.07 14.35 -0.59
C TYR A 67 1.10 14.75 0.54
N PHE A 68 1.34 14.32 1.78
CA PHE A 68 0.62 14.83 2.96
C PHE A 68 0.76 16.35 3.10
N TRP A 69 1.96 16.87 2.85
CA TRP A 69 2.23 18.30 2.90
C TRP A 69 1.59 19.06 1.74
N VAL A 70 1.59 18.49 0.54
CA VAL A 70 0.86 19.08 -0.60
C VAL A 70 -0.62 19.23 -0.27
N VAL A 71 -1.26 18.17 0.24
CA VAL A 71 -2.70 18.20 0.58
C VAL A 71 -3.00 19.17 1.72
N SER A 72 -2.22 19.13 2.81
CA SER A 72 -2.47 20.00 3.96
C SER A 72 -2.24 21.47 3.64
N GLN A 73 -1.15 21.82 2.96
CA GLN A 73 -0.78 23.21 2.68
C GLN A 73 -1.69 23.84 1.63
N PHE A 74 -1.98 23.14 0.53
CA PHE A 74 -2.85 23.69 -0.52
C PHE A 74 -4.31 23.81 -0.07
N SER A 75 -4.73 22.99 0.90
CA SER A 75 -6.07 23.09 1.50
C SER A 75 -6.13 24.07 2.68
N GLY A 76 -5.01 24.68 3.09
CA GLY A 76 -4.95 25.52 4.30
C GLY A 76 -5.29 24.78 5.59
N MET A 77 -5.15 23.44 5.62
CA MET A 77 -5.52 22.61 6.76
C MET A 77 -4.44 22.65 7.85
N PRO A 78 -4.82 22.90 9.12
CA PRO A 78 -3.93 22.67 10.25
C PRO A 78 -3.46 21.22 10.30
N VAL A 79 -2.21 20.99 10.69
CA VAL A 79 -1.57 19.66 10.66
C VAL A 79 -2.36 18.62 11.47
N ASN A 80 -2.90 19.00 12.63
CA ASN A 80 -3.75 18.12 13.45
C ASN A 80 -5.04 17.67 12.73
N ILE A 81 -5.63 18.55 11.91
CA ILE A 81 -6.79 18.22 11.08
C ILE A 81 -6.37 17.33 9.92
N ALA A 82 -5.23 17.62 9.27
CA ALA A 82 -4.70 16.78 8.19
C ALA A 82 -4.42 15.35 8.65
N TYR A 83 -3.86 15.14 9.85
CA TYR A 83 -3.73 13.80 10.43
C TYR A 83 -5.08 13.10 10.61
N ARG A 84 -6.11 13.81 11.07
CA ARG A 84 -7.43 13.21 11.32
C ARG A 84 -8.25 12.98 10.06
N ALA A 85 -8.06 13.80 9.03
CA ALA A 85 -8.83 13.75 7.79
C ALA A 85 -8.10 12.96 6.71
N TYR A 86 -6.85 13.33 6.40
CA TYR A 86 -6.13 12.78 5.25
C TYR A 86 -5.41 11.47 5.59
N THR A 87 -4.72 11.38 6.74
CA THR A 87 -4.08 10.11 7.14
C THR A 87 -5.11 9.02 7.40
N SER A 88 -6.27 9.35 7.98
CA SER A 88 -7.36 8.39 8.15
C SER A 88 -8.00 8.01 6.81
N ALA A 89 -8.21 8.96 5.89
CA ALA A 89 -8.73 8.67 4.56
C ALA A 89 -7.82 7.72 3.78
N THR A 90 -6.50 7.96 3.78
CA THR A 90 -5.53 7.05 3.12
C THR A 90 -5.43 5.70 3.80
N ALA A 91 -5.64 5.61 5.12
CA ALA A 91 -5.78 4.32 5.80
C ALA A 91 -7.02 3.56 5.32
N VAL A 92 -8.17 4.23 5.19
CA VAL A 92 -9.41 3.64 4.65
C VAL A 92 -9.23 3.24 3.20
N GLU A 93 -8.63 4.09 2.37
CA GLU A 93 -8.28 3.80 0.98
C GLU A 93 -7.46 2.51 0.87
N GLY A 94 -6.41 2.38 1.68
CA GLY A 94 -5.59 1.17 1.70
C GLY A 94 -6.35 -0.09 2.07
N VAL A 95 -7.23 -0.02 3.07
CA VAL A 95 -8.10 -1.14 3.46
C VAL A 95 -9.04 -1.51 2.31
N VAL A 96 -9.69 -0.53 1.69
CA VAL A 96 -10.61 -0.77 0.56
C VAL A 96 -9.85 -1.36 -0.63
N ALA A 97 -8.68 -0.82 -0.97
CA ALA A 97 -7.84 -1.33 -2.05
C ALA A 97 -7.41 -2.78 -1.79
N PHE A 98 -7.04 -3.10 -0.54
CA PHE A 98 -6.69 -4.47 -0.17
C PHE A 98 -7.88 -5.43 -0.24
N LEU A 99 -9.07 -5.02 0.20
CA LEU A 99 -10.29 -5.81 0.04
C LEU A 99 -10.59 -6.09 -1.44
N MET A 100 -10.39 -5.11 -2.32
CA MET A 100 -10.54 -5.30 -3.76
C MET A 100 -9.51 -6.30 -4.32
N VAL A 101 -8.26 -6.25 -3.84
CA VAL A 101 -7.23 -7.25 -4.20
C VAL A 101 -7.64 -8.65 -3.75
N LEU A 102 -8.20 -8.80 -2.54
CA LEU A 102 -8.71 -10.08 -2.07
C LEU A 102 -9.87 -10.59 -2.92
N VAL A 103 -10.80 -9.72 -3.33
CA VAL A 103 -11.89 -10.09 -4.23
C VAL A 103 -11.34 -10.56 -5.58
N LEU A 104 -10.40 -9.82 -6.17
CA LEU A 104 -9.75 -10.22 -7.43
C LEU A 104 -9.02 -11.56 -7.30
N SER A 105 -8.40 -11.84 -6.15
CA SER A 105 -7.71 -13.11 -5.89
C SER A 105 -8.61 -14.34 -5.90
N LEU A 106 -9.94 -14.18 -5.82
CA LEU A 106 -10.88 -15.31 -5.91
C LEU A 106 -11.13 -15.76 -7.35
N PHE A 107 -10.80 -14.91 -8.33
CA PHE A 107 -11.05 -15.15 -9.75
C PHE A 107 -9.79 -15.48 -10.55
N VAL A 108 -8.62 -15.24 -9.96
CA VAL A 108 -7.29 -15.47 -10.55
C VAL A 108 -6.61 -16.61 -9.79
#